data_AF-A0A7S2AU56-F1
#
_entry.id   AF-A0A7S2AU56-F1
#
_cell.length_a   1.000
_cell.length_b   1.000
_cell.length_c   1.000
_cell.angle_alpha   90.00
_cell.angle_beta   90.00
_cell.angle_gamma   90.00
#
_symmetry.space_group_name_H-M   'P 1'
#
loop_
_entity.id
_entity.type
_entity.pdbx_description
1 polymer ?
#
loop_
_entity_poly.entity_id
_entity_poly.type
_entity_poly.pdbx_seq_one_letter_code
_entity_poly.pdbx_strand_id
1 'polypeptide(L)'
;MTLLKGLLLLLLAAPKLQALRLDAPPQASPFVFEADKSDDCQGRPPRLSEAELSRYLSYYEIEGASGYTNAIVTYAGLEKQSYIDGAVMLGRSLHRLHLMTYRLAMVQRGMKLESMQLLRNAGWHVLEVDPFVPEDYPRWKCGYWRDSYNKADIFRLPFPQVVYLDADTYVFGNRSDFLPLMNAALGPGEIRMAWDADGQNFNSGVMVYRPSIQAFKSIFRMMQNATLDQPAINWYFRNEAGPITV
;
A
#
# COMPACT_ATOMS: atom_id res chain seq x y z
N MET A 1 43.23 -26.92 -29.47
CA MET A 1 43.48 -28.36 -29.30
C MET A 1 44.61 -28.57 -28.30
N THR A 2 44.32 -29.04 -27.09
CA THR A 2 44.93 -30.22 -26.43
C THR A 2 44.19 -30.42 -25.09
N LEU A 3 43.97 -31.69 -24.74
CA LEU A 3 43.00 -32.23 -23.81
C LEU A 3 43.39 -32.18 -22.31
N LEU A 4 42.32 -32.16 -21.49
CA LEU A 4 42.04 -32.92 -20.27
C LEU A 4 43.20 -33.60 -19.51
N LYS A 5 43.29 -33.26 -18.20
CA LYS A 5 43.59 -34.10 -17.01
C LYS A 5 43.37 -33.17 -15.79
N GLY A 6 42.70 -33.49 -14.70
CA GLY A 6 42.09 -34.72 -14.23
C GLY A 6 41.09 -34.40 -13.11
N LEU A 7 40.11 -35.29 -13.01
CA LEU A 7 39.09 -35.41 -11.98
C LEU A 7 39.72 -36.17 -10.79
N LEU A 8 39.64 -35.64 -9.56
CA LEU A 8 39.72 -36.48 -8.36
C LEU A 8 38.84 -35.91 -7.24
N LEU A 9 37.97 -36.80 -6.75
CA LEU A 9 37.10 -36.71 -5.59
C LEU A 9 37.78 -36.12 -4.34
N LEU A 10 37.04 -35.27 -3.62
CA LEU A 10 37.04 -35.32 -2.15
C LEU A 10 35.63 -35.03 -1.62
N LEU A 11 35.04 -36.10 -1.10
CA LEU A 11 33.76 -36.17 -0.40
C LEU A 11 34.02 -35.94 1.11
N LEU A 12 33.07 -35.24 1.74
CA LEU A 12 32.74 -35.26 3.18
C LEU A 12 33.58 -34.42 4.15
N ALA A 13 33.06 -33.23 4.44
CA ALA A 13 33.00 -32.72 5.82
C ALA A 13 31.77 -31.79 5.95
N ALA A 14 30.63 -32.36 6.34
CA ALA A 14 29.47 -31.59 6.77
C ALA A 14 29.75 -30.98 8.16
N PRO A 15 29.56 -29.67 8.37
CA PRO A 15 29.59 -29.14 9.73
C PRO A 15 28.33 -29.56 10.47
N LYS A 16 28.53 -30.02 11.72
CA LYS A 16 27.47 -30.37 12.67
C LYS A 16 26.43 -29.25 12.76
N LEU A 17 25.20 -29.54 12.33
CA LEU A 17 24.00 -28.78 12.71
C LEU A 17 23.82 -28.92 14.23
N GLN A 18 24.30 -27.93 14.98
CA GLN A 18 23.76 -27.66 16.31
C GLN A 18 22.37 -27.06 16.10
N ALA A 19 21.35 -27.76 16.58
CA ALA A 19 20.01 -27.21 16.69
C ALA A 19 20.07 -25.97 17.59
N LEU A 20 20.06 -24.78 16.97
CA LEU A 20 19.74 -23.55 17.67
C LEU A 20 18.33 -23.73 18.24
N ARG A 21 18.23 -23.76 19.57
CA ARG A 21 16.96 -23.53 20.25
C ARG A 21 16.49 -22.15 19.79
N LEU A 22 15.41 -22.13 19.01
CA LEU A 22 14.63 -20.92 18.80
C LEU A 22 14.02 -20.58 20.16
N ASP A 23 14.67 -19.67 20.88
CA ASP A 23 14.05 -19.03 22.02
C ASP A 23 12.74 -18.38 21.54
N ALA A 24 11.68 -18.52 22.35
CA ALA A 24 10.40 -17.90 22.07
C ALA A 24 10.61 -16.40 21.79
N PRO A 25 9.90 -15.82 20.81
CA PRO A 25 10.07 -14.41 20.47
C PRO A 25 9.84 -13.55 21.73
N PRO A 26 10.67 -12.52 21.97
CA PRO A 26 10.47 -11.63 23.10
C PRO A 26 9.05 -11.08 23.04
N GLN A 27 8.33 -11.17 24.16
CA GLN A 27 7.02 -10.57 24.28
C GLN A 27 7.15 -9.08 23.99
N ALA A 28 6.50 -8.62 22.92
CA ALA A 28 6.56 -7.24 22.49
C ALA A 28 6.05 -6.33 23.62
N SER A 29 6.92 -5.44 24.09
CA SER A 29 6.54 -4.31 24.93
C SER A 29 5.40 -3.54 24.23
N PRO A 30 4.39 -3.02 24.97
CA PRO A 30 3.39 -2.14 24.38
C PRO A 30 4.10 -0.93 23.76
N PHE A 31 4.11 -0.86 22.44
CA PHE A 31 4.71 0.22 21.68
C PHE A 31 3.81 1.45 21.84
N VAL A 32 4.32 2.50 22.47
CA VAL A 32 3.64 3.79 22.61
C VAL A 32 4.19 4.70 21.51
N PHE A 33 3.37 5.01 20.50
CA PHE A 33 3.70 6.08 19.56
C PHE A 33 3.51 7.44 20.27
N GLU A 34 4.56 8.24 20.35
CA GLU A 34 4.40 9.69 20.51
C GLU A 34 3.86 10.22 19.19
N ALA A 35 2.63 10.76 19.20
CA ALA A 35 2.08 11.46 18.05
C ALA A 35 3.01 12.61 17.66
N ASP A 36 3.19 12.82 16.35
CA ASP A 36 3.93 13.96 15.83
C ASP A 36 3.30 15.25 16.38
N LYS A 37 4.11 16.06 17.06
CA LYS A 37 3.67 17.25 17.81
C LYS A 37 3.46 18.47 16.90
N SER A 38 3.63 18.33 15.58
CA SER A 38 3.64 19.45 14.64
C SER A 38 2.28 19.92 14.16
N ASP A 39 1.19 19.16 14.38
CA ASP A 39 -0.16 19.59 14.04
C ASP A 39 -1.04 19.58 15.30
N ASP A 40 -1.78 20.68 15.51
CA ASP A 40 -2.66 21.02 16.64
C ASP A 40 -3.89 20.09 16.79
N CYS A 41 -3.75 18.83 16.43
CA CYS A 41 -4.80 17.82 16.37
C CYS A 41 -4.93 17.10 17.71
N GLN A 42 -5.61 17.74 18.66
CA GLN A 42 -5.96 17.08 19.91
C GLN A 42 -7.18 16.16 19.73
N GLY A 43 -6.95 14.87 19.53
CA GLY A 43 -7.99 13.84 19.57
C GLY A 43 -7.52 12.48 19.07
N ARG A 44 -7.98 11.38 19.71
CA ARG A 44 -7.81 10.02 19.16
C ARG A 44 -8.98 9.68 18.24
N PRO A 45 -8.74 9.08 17.06
CA PRO A 45 -9.78 8.72 16.10
C PRO A 45 -10.88 7.87 16.77
N PRO A 46 -12.15 8.02 16.33
CA PRO A 46 -13.22 7.21 16.88
C PRO A 46 -12.94 5.74 16.60
N ARG A 47 -12.94 4.95 17.67
CA ARG A 47 -12.85 3.50 17.57
C ARG A 47 -14.23 2.97 17.20
N LEU A 48 -14.38 2.52 15.97
CA LEU A 48 -15.55 1.78 15.55
C LEU A 48 -15.73 0.52 16.38
N SER A 49 -16.98 0.23 16.72
CA SER A 49 -17.38 -1.08 17.22
C SER A 49 -17.18 -2.16 16.16
N GLU A 50 -17.15 -3.43 16.58
CA GLU A 50 -17.08 -4.55 15.62
C GLU A 50 -18.25 -4.58 14.64
N ALA A 51 -19.43 -4.11 15.06
CA ALA A 51 -20.62 -4.05 14.23
C ALA A 51 -20.54 -2.94 13.16
N GLU A 52 -19.83 -1.84 13.42
CA GLU A 52 -19.59 -0.82 12.43
C GLU A 52 -18.43 -1.22 11.50
N LEU A 53 -17.37 -1.83 12.05
CA LEU A 53 -16.23 -2.31 11.27
C LEU A 53 -16.63 -3.41 10.27
N SER A 54 -17.57 -4.28 10.64
CA SER A 54 -18.03 -5.38 9.78
C SER A 54 -18.59 -4.91 8.43
N ARG A 55 -19.09 -3.68 8.35
CA ARG A 55 -19.57 -3.06 7.10
C ARG A 55 -18.45 -2.86 6.07
N TYR A 56 -17.21 -2.81 6.52
CA TYR A 56 -16.03 -2.61 5.70
C TYR A 56 -15.25 -3.92 5.45
N LEU A 57 -15.68 -5.06 6.01
CA LEU A 57 -14.98 -6.35 5.90
C LEU A 57 -15.37 -7.12 4.63
N SER A 58 -15.43 -6.42 3.50
CA SER A 58 -15.66 -6.97 2.18
C SER A 58 -14.75 -6.31 1.16
N TYR A 59 -14.46 -7.04 0.08
CA TYR A 59 -13.81 -6.47 -1.09
C TYR A 59 -14.76 -5.54 -1.82
N TYR A 60 -14.21 -4.50 -2.46
CA TYR A 60 -14.98 -3.67 -3.38
C TYR A 60 -15.38 -4.46 -4.63
N GLU A 61 -16.58 -4.19 -5.12
CA GLU A 61 -17.01 -4.61 -6.45
C GLU A 61 -16.66 -3.50 -7.44
N ILE A 62 -15.84 -3.83 -8.43
CA ILE A 62 -15.34 -2.86 -9.42
C ILE A 62 -15.72 -3.33 -10.81
N GLU A 63 -16.52 -2.53 -11.50
CA GLU A 63 -16.95 -2.82 -12.87
C GLU A 63 -15.75 -2.89 -13.83
N GLY A 64 -15.73 -3.92 -14.67
CA GLY A 64 -14.67 -4.15 -15.66
C GLY A 64 -13.33 -4.59 -15.07
N ALA A 65 -13.23 -4.81 -13.75
CA ALA A 65 -12.02 -5.36 -13.12
C ALA A 65 -11.83 -6.86 -13.38
N SER A 66 -12.90 -7.57 -13.79
CA SER A 66 -12.83 -9.01 -14.08
C SER A 66 -11.85 -9.30 -15.21
N GLY A 67 -10.93 -10.24 -14.98
CA GLY A 67 -9.90 -10.64 -15.94
C GLY A 67 -8.56 -9.93 -15.78
N TYR A 68 -8.46 -8.89 -14.95
CA TYR A 68 -7.17 -8.28 -14.60
C TYR A 68 -6.54 -9.00 -13.41
N THR A 69 -5.31 -9.46 -13.59
CA THR A 69 -4.52 -10.08 -12.52
C THR A 69 -3.78 -9.05 -11.66
N ASN A 70 -3.64 -7.81 -12.18
CA ASN A 70 -2.85 -6.75 -11.56
C ASN A 70 -3.54 -5.40 -11.80
N ALA A 71 -3.44 -4.49 -10.83
CA ALA A 71 -3.87 -3.09 -10.99
C ALA A 71 -2.81 -2.10 -10.51
N ILE A 72 -2.78 -0.93 -11.13
CA ILE A 72 -2.08 0.25 -10.62
C ILE A 72 -3.11 1.13 -9.91
N VAL A 73 -2.83 1.50 -8.67
CA VAL A 73 -3.79 2.17 -7.80
C VAL A 73 -3.17 3.45 -7.23
N THR A 74 -3.97 4.52 -7.17
CA THR A 74 -3.65 5.76 -6.43
C THR A 74 -4.84 6.15 -5.56
N TYR A 75 -4.60 6.96 -4.53
CA TYR A 75 -5.65 7.61 -3.75
C TYR A 75 -5.59 9.12 -3.93
N ALA A 76 -6.69 9.76 -4.34
CA ALA A 76 -6.73 11.18 -4.65
C ALA A 76 -7.52 12.03 -3.63
N GLY A 77 -7.99 11.43 -2.53
CA GLY A 77 -8.71 12.16 -1.47
C GLY A 77 -10.13 12.58 -1.86
N LEU A 78 -10.62 13.66 -1.26
CA LEU A 78 -11.93 14.28 -1.56
C LEU A 78 -11.81 15.45 -2.55
N GLU A 79 -11.24 16.58 -2.12
CA GLU A 79 -11.26 17.84 -2.88
C GLU A 79 -9.97 18.67 -2.68
N LYS A 80 -8.86 18.02 -2.27
CA LYS A 80 -7.57 18.69 -2.14
C LYS A 80 -6.90 18.78 -3.51
N GLN A 81 -6.88 19.97 -4.11
CA GLN A 81 -6.40 20.19 -5.49
C GLN A 81 -5.02 19.59 -5.76
N SER A 82 -4.07 19.70 -4.82
CA SER A 82 -2.72 19.15 -5.01
C SER A 82 -2.70 17.62 -5.20
N TYR A 83 -3.61 16.89 -4.56
CA TYR A 83 -3.71 15.43 -4.73
C TYR A 83 -4.38 15.06 -6.05
N ILE A 84 -5.37 15.85 -6.48
CA ILE A 84 -6.01 15.69 -7.79
C ILE A 84 -4.98 15.94 -8.90
N ASP A 85 -4.24 17.05 -8.83
CA ASP A 85 -3.22 17.42 -9.81
C ASP A 85 -2.10 16.37 -9.86
N GLY A 86 -1.65 15.90 -8.69
CA GLY A 86 -0.69 14.81 -8.59
C GLY A 86 -1.19 13.54 -9.27
N ALA A 87 -2.40 13.07 -8.92
CA ALA A 87 -2.98 11.87 -9.52
C ALA A 87 -3.19 12.01 -11.03
N VAL A 88 -3.55 13.20 -11.53
CA VAL A 88 -3.61 13.49 -12.97
C VAL A 88 -2.23 13.37 -13.61
N MET A 89 -1.20 13.96 -13.01
CA MET A 89 0.18 13.89 -13.50
C MET A 89 0.71 12.45 -13.51
N LEU A 90 0.47 11.70 -12.43
CA LEU A 90 0.79 10.28 -12.33
C LEU A 90 0.09 9.48 -13.44
N GLY A 91 -1.22 9.65 -13.62
CA GLY A 91 -2.01 8.95 -14.64
C GLY A 91 -1.50 9.21 -16.06
N ARG A 92 -1.15 10.46 -16.36
CA ARG A 92 -0.53 10.85 -17.64
C ARG A 92 0.87 10.25 -17.81
N SER A 93 1.68 10.23 -16.75
CA SER A 93 3.02 9.63 -16.80
C SER A 93 2.95 8.13 -17.12
N LEU A 94 2.00 7.40 -16.51
CA LEU A 94 1.72 5.99 -16.74
C LEU A 94 1.15 5.72 -18.14
N HIS A 95 0.34 6.64 -18.69
CA HIS A 95 -0.25 6.46 -20.02
C HIS A 95 0.82 6.30 -21.11
N ARG A 96 1.97 6.97 -20.96
CA ARG A 96 3.12 6.85 -21.88
C ARG A 96 3.74 5.46 -21.93
N LEU A 97 3.47 4.63 -20.93
CA LEU A 97 4.02 3.27 -20.83
C LEU A 97 3.22 2.24 -21.63
N HIS A 98 2.02 2.60 -22.13
CA HIS A 98 1.12 1.72 -22.88
C HIS A 98 0.91 0.35 -22.19
N LEU A 99 0.69 0.37 -20.87
CA LEU A 99 0.45 -0.83 -20.07
C LEU A 99 -1.00 -1.29 -20.23
N MET A 100 -1.19 -2.58 -20.46
CA MET A 100 -2.51 -3.23 -20.46
C MET A 100 -2.84 -3.69 -19.03
N THR A 101 -3.04 -2.72 -18.12
CA THR A 101 -3.38 -2.98 -16.73
C THR A 101 -4.52 -2.08 -16.27
N TYR A 102 -5.28 -2.53 -15.29
CA TYR A 102 -6.34 -1.74 -14.70
C TYR A 102 -5.73 -0.59 -13.91
N ARG A 103 -6.12 0.65 -14.22
CA ARG A 103 -5.65 1.85 -13.52
C ARG A 103 -6.80 2.41 -12.71
N LEU A 104 -6.69 2.40 -11.40
CA LEU A 104 -7.74 2.84 -10.48
C LEU A 104 -7.29 4.04 -9.64
N ALA A 105 -8.07 5.12 -9.66
CA ALA A 105 -7.98 6.20 -8.69
C ALA A 105 -9.13 6.07 -7.68
N MET A 106 -8.77 5.89 -6.41
CA MET A 106 -9.72 5.90 -5.31
C MET A 106 -9.96 7.34 -4.85
N VAL A 107 -11.22 7.71 -4.67
CA VAL A 107 -11.66 9.05 -4.26
C VAL A 107 -12.70 8.94 -3.15
N GLN A 108 -12.81 9.91 -2.26
CA GLN A 108 -13.89 9.91 -1.26
C GLN A 108 -15.23 10.24 -1.95
N ARG A 109 -16.30 9.58 -1.50
CA ARG A 109 -17.67 9.87 -1.94
C ARG A 109 -17.97 11.35 -1.73
N GLY A 110 -18.54 11.98 -2.74
CA GLY A 110 -18.84 13.42 -2.74
C GLY A 110 -17.77 14.29 -3.39
N MET A 111 -16.70 13.70 -3.96
CA MET A 111 -15.80 14.41 -4.87
C MET A 111 -16.61 15.00 -6.03
N LYS A 112 -16.29 16.23 -6.45
CA LYS A 112 -16.99 16.91 -7.55
C LYS A 112 -16.80 16.15 -8.86
N LEU A 113 -17.84 16.19 -9.69
CA LEU A 113 -17.82 15.56 -11.01
C LEU A 113 -16.67 16.07 -11.89
N GLU A 114 -16.34 17.36 -11.79
CA GLU A 114 -15.23 17.97 -12.52
C GLU A 114 -13.88 17.34 -12.15
N SER A 115 -13.60 17.21 -10.84
CA SER A 115 -12.41 16.54 -10.31
C SER A 115 -12.33 15.09 -10.78
N MET A 116 -13.44 14.34 -10.70
CA MET A 116 -13.50 12.96 -11.20
C MET A 116 -13.27 12.88 -12.71
N GLN A 117 -13.76 13.85 -13.48
CA GLN A 117 -13.56 13.89 -14.92
C GLN A 117 -12.10 14.16 -15.29
N LEU A 118 -11.38 14.99 -14.52
CA LEU A 118 -9.94 15.18 -14.69
C LEU A 118 -9.18 13.85 -14.52
N LEU A 119 -9.52 13.07 -13.50
CA LEU A 119 -8.92 11.76 -13.25
C LEU A 119 -9.24 10.77 -14.39
N ARG A 120 -10.50 10.71 -14.84
CA ARG A 120 -10.91 9.87 -15.98
C ARG A 120 -10.18 10.25 -17.27
N ASN A 121 -10.03 11.54 -17.53
CA ASN A 121 -9.29 12.05 -18.69
C ASN A 121 -7.78 11.76 -18.59
N ALA A 122 -7.23 11.59 -17.40
CA ALA A 122 -5.86 11.09 -17.18
C ALA A 122 -5.74 9.56 -17.36
N GLY A 123 -6.87 8.88 -17.60
CA GLY A 123 -6.94 7.46 -17.90
C GLY A 123 -7.12 6.58 -16.67
N TRP A 124 -7.60 7.13 -15.56
CA TRP A 124 -8.02 6.39 -14.39
C TRP A 124 -9.48 5.93 -14.50
N HIS A 125 -9.76 4.70 -14.07
CA HIS A 125 -11.07 4.35 -13.55
C HIS A 125 -11.21 4.97 -12.16
N VAL A 126 -12.36 5.55 -11.84
CA VAL A 126 -12.59 6.21 -10.55
C VAL A 126 -13.48 5.33 -9.68
N LEU A 127 -13.01 4.99 -8.49
CA LEU A 127 -13.78 4.30 -7.45
C LEU A 127 -14.03 5.27 -6.30
N GLU A 128 -15.30 5.57 -6.05
CA GLU A 128 -15.73 6.30 -4.86
C GLU A 128 -15.76 5.38 -3.64
N VAL A 129 -15.14 5.82 -2.54
CA VAL A 129 -15.14 5.12 -1.25
C VAL A 129 -15.82 5.97 -0.18
N ASP A 130 -16.56 5.30 0.71
CA ASP A 130 -17.20 5.99 1.82
C ASP A 130 -16.15 6.55 2.79
N PRO A 131 -16.29 7.80 3.26
CA PRO A 131 -15.43 8.32 4.29
C PRO A 131 -15.63 7.48 5.56
N PHE A 132 -14.52 7.13 6.20
CA PHE A 132 -14.58 6.27 7.38
C PHE A 132 -15.25 6.95 8.59
N VAL A 133 -15.12 8.27 8.69
CA VAL A 133 -15.68 9.07 9.79
C VAL A 133 -16.95 9.76 9.27
N PRO A 134 -18.11 9.57 9.92
CA PRO A 134 -19.33 10.31 9.59
C PRO A 134 -19.09 11.83 9.66
N GLU A 135 -19.75 12.59 8.78
CA GLU A 135 -19.65 14.06 8.71
C GLU A 135 -19.92 14.74 10.07
N ASP A 136 -20.74 14.09 10.90
CA ASP A 136 -21.27 14.62 12.16
C ASP A 136 -20.26 14.59 13.31
N TYR A 137 -19.03 14.08 13.12
CA TYR A 137 -18.07 13.93 14.22
C TYR A 137 -17.29 15.25 14.47
N PRO A 138 -17.68 16.10 15.44
CA PRO A 138 -17.38 17.55 15.42
C PRO A 138 -15.92 17.91 15.77
N ARG A 139 -15.07 16.91 16.06
CA ARG A 139 -13.69 17.09 16.53
C ARG A 139 -12.61 16.81 15.48
N TRP A 140 -12.98 16.50 14.24
CA TRP A 140 -12.02 16.21 13.16
C TRP A 140 -11.96 17.32 12.12
N LYS A 141 -11.45 18.49 12.55
CA LYS A 141 -11.07 19.61 11.68
C LYS A 141 -9.64 19.50 11.12
N CYS A 142 -8.94 18.39 11.38
CA CYS A 142 -7.63 18.14 10.81
C CYS A 142 -7.77 17.39 9.48
N GLY A 143 -7.65 18.13 8.37
CA GLY A 143 -7.73 17.57 7.02
C GLY A 143 -6.71 16.47 6.76
N TYR A 144 -5.52 16.55 7.37
CA TYR A 144 -4.44 15.57 7.18
C TYR A 144 -4.86 14.15 7.59
N TRP A 145 -5.37 13.99 8.81
CA TRP A 145 -5.82 12.69 9.31
C TRP A 145 -7.01 12.14 8.52
N ARG A 146 -7.95 12.99 8.10
CA ARG A 146 -9.14 12.59 7.35
C ARG A 146 -8.78 11.89 6.03
N ASP A 147 -7.78 12.38 5.33
CA ASP A 147 -7.33 11.82 4.06
C ASP A 147 -6.54 10.52 4.25
N SER A 148 -5.76 10.39 5.34
CA SER A 148 -4.93 9.20 5.58
C SER A 148 -5.72 7.91 5.86
N TYR A 149 -6.88 7.96 6.52
CA TYR A 149 -7.62 6.73 6.88
C TYR A 149 -8.13 5.96 5.68
N ASN A 150 -8.62 6.66 4.67
CA ASN A 150 -9.18 6.01 3.49
C ASN A 150 -8.11 5.42 2.57
N LYS A 151 -6.82 5.76 2.75
CA LYS A 151 -5.74 5.02 2.09
C LYS A 151 -5.73 3.54 2.48
N ALA A 152 -6.19 3.17 3.68
CA ALA A 152 -6.27 1.75 4.07
C ALA A 152 -7.24 0.94 3.18
N ASP A 153 -8.22 1.57 2.53
CA ASP A 153 -9.18 0.89 1.65
C ASP A 153 -8.52 0.21 0.44
N ILE A 154 -7.27 0.58 0.11
CA ILE A 154 -6.48 -0.08 -0.94
C ILE A 154 -6.28 -1.58 -0.68
N PHE A 155 -6.36 -2.02 0.58
CA PHE A 155 -6.29 -3.44 0.97
C PHE A 155 -7.60 -4.21 0.75
N ARG A 156 -8.67 -3.53 0.36
CA ARG A 156 -9.99 -4.11 0.06
C ARG A 156 -10.27 -4.20 -1.43
N LEU A 157 -9.27 -4.01 -2.28
CA LEU A 157 -9.45 -4.09 -3.73
C LEU A 157 -9.49 -5.55 -4.22
N PRO A 158 -10.30 -5.88 -5.24
CA PRO A 158 -10.52 -7.25 -5.70
C PRO A 158 -9.42 -7.75 -6.66
N PHE A 159 -8.23 -7.17 -6.64
CA PHE A 159 -7.15 -7.54 -7.54
C PHE A 159 -6.19 -8.54 -6.88
N PRO A 160 -5.71 -9.57 -7.59
CA PRO A 160 -4.72 -10.50 -7.05
C PRO A 160 -3.39 -9.84 -6.65
N GLN A 161 -3.04 -8.72 -7.30
CA GLN A 161 -1.85 -7.92 -6.99
C GLN A 161 -2.12 -6.44 -7.32
N VAL A 162 -1.61 -5.55 -6.48
CA VAL A 162 -1.71 -4.10 -6.67
C VAL A 162 -0.32 -3.48 -6.61
N VAL A 163 -0.02 -2.60 -7.57
CA VAL A 163 1.04 -1.60 -7.48
C VAL A 163 0.38 -0.30 -7.03
N TYR A 164 0.59 0.09 -5.78
CA TYR A 164 0.09 1.35 -5.25
C TYR A 164 1.15 2.43 -5.36
N LEU A 165 0.70 3.60 -5.77
CA LEU A 165 1.49 4.81 -5.95
C LEU A 165 0.72 5.97 -5.31
N ASP A 166 1.35 6.71 -4.39
CA ASP A 166 0.77 7.95 -3.86
C ASP A 166 0.57 8.96 -5.00
N ALA A 167 -0.42 9.84 -4.84
CA ALA A 167 -0.78 10.79 -5.88
C ALA A 167 0.35 11.77 -6.23
N ASP A 168 1.30 12.01 -5.32
CA ASP A 168 2.46 12.86 -5.52
C ASP A 168 3.67 12.13 -6.13
N THR A 169 3.50 10.88 -6.56
CA THR A 169 4.52 10.14 -7.31
C THR A 169 4.49 10.46 -8.82
N TYR A 170 5.60 10.20 -9.51
CA TYR A 170 5.71 10.37 -10.96
C TYR A 170 6.61 9.30 -11.57
N VAL A 171 6.21 8.75 -12.73
CA VAL A 171 7.00 7.73 -13.43
C VAL A 171 7.83 8.36 -14.55
N PHE A 172 9.15 8.42 -14.33
CA PHE A 172 10.13 8.93 -15.30
C PHE A 172 10.65 7.86 -16.28
N GLY A 173 10.63 6.59 -15.88
CA GLY A 173 11.15 5.46 -16.66
C GLY A 173 10.28 5.09 -17.85
N ASN A 174 10.76 4.16 -18.65
CA ASN A 174 10.01 3.57 -19.75
C ASN A 174 9.42 2.22 -19.36
N ARG A 175 8.69 1.59 -20.28
CA ARG A 175 7.88 0.39 -19.98
C ARG A 175 8.74 -0.74 -19.40
N SER A 176 9.96 -0.92 -19.89
CA SER A 176 10.89 -1.96 -19.40
C SER A 176 11.28 -1.77 -17.94
N ASP A 177 11.37 -0.53 -17.47
CA ASP A 177 11.75 -0.23 -16.08
C ASP A 177 10.59 -0.49 -15.11
N PHE A 178 9.35 -0.29 -15.57
CA PHE A 178 8.16 -0.40 -14.73
C PHE A 178 7.58 -1.83 -14.70
N LEU A 179 7.72 -2.60 -15.78
CA LEU A 179 7.18 -3.96 -15.88
C LEU A 179 7.63 -4.91 -14.75
N PRO A 180 8.88 -4.87 -14.26
CA PRO A 180 9.30 -5.68 -13.12
C PRO A 180 8.44 -5.47 -11.86
N LEU A 181 8.00 -4.24 -11.58
CA LEU A 181 7.08 -3.95 -10.46
C LEU A 181 5.75 -4.67 -10.64
N MET A 182 5.19 -4.60 -11.85
CA MET A 182 3.93 -5.24 -12.17
C MET A 182 4.03 -6.76 -12.08
N ASN A 183 5.17 -7.33 -12.45
CA ASN A 183 5.40 -8.77 -12.52
C ASN A 183 6.08 -9.35 -11.27
N ALA A 184 6.30 -8.54 -10.23
CA ALA A 184 6.94 -8.98 -9.01
C ALA A 184 6.20 -10.19 -8.43
N ALA A 185 6.92 -11.30 -8.25
CA ALA A 185 6.37 -12.49 -7.63
C ALA A 185 6.36 -12.29 -6.11
N LEU A 186 5.17 -12.04 -5.56
CA LEU A 186 4.97 -12.02 -4.12
C LEU A 186 4.62 -13.42 -3.59
N GLY A 187 5.07 -13.75 -2.39
CA GLY A 187 4.50 -14.81 -1.58
C GLY A 187 3.17 -14.41 -0.93
N PRO A 188 2.47 -15.33 -0.26
CA PRO A 188 1.33 -15.00 0.59
C PRO A 188 1.75 -14.07 1.74
N GLY A 189 1.07 -12.95 1.91
CA GLY A 189 1.35 -12.00 3.00
C GLY A 189 2.55 -11.08 2.76
N GLU A 190 3.26 -11.23 1.65
CA GLU A 190 4.41 -10.39 1.31
C GLU A 190 3.99 -9.02 0.74
N ILE A 191 4.84 -8.03 1.00
CA ILE A 191 4.78 -6.70 0.40
C ILE A 191 6.18 -6.29 -0.06
N ARG A 192 6.26 -5.53 -1.15
CA ARG A 192 7.48 -4.82 -1.56
C ARG A 192 7.23 -3.34 -1.53
N MET A 193 8.17 -2.58 -0.99
CA MET A 193 8.00 -1.13 -0.80
C MET A 193 9.28 -0.39 -1.16
N ALA A 194 9.17 0.90 -1.46
CA ALA A 194 10.35 1.76 -1.57
C ALA A 194 10.98 1.98 -0.19
N TRP A 195 12.29 2.15 -0.12
CA TRP A 195 12.95 2.60 1.12
C TRP A 195 12.46 4.00 1.48
N ASP A 196 12.25 4.22 2.78
CA ASP A 196 12.06 5.57 3.29
C ASP A 196 13.40 6.30 3.41
N ALA A 197 13.35 7.62 3.59
CA ALA A 197 14.53 8.48 3.66
C ALA A 197 15.48 8.11 4.82
N ASP A 198 14.98 7.42 5.85
CA ASP A 198 15.77 6.97 6.99
C ASP A 198 16.59 5.69 6.73
N GLY A 199 16.35 5.00 5.61
CA GLY A 199 17.01 3.76 5.22
C GLY A 199 16.73 2.56 6.14
N GLN A 200 15.79 2.69 7.08
CA GLN A 200 15.43 1.66 8.07
C GLN A 200 13.98 1.20 7.89
N ASN A 201 13.10 2.12 7.53
CA ASN A 201 11.69 1.86 7.27
C ASN A 201 11.40 1.88 5.77
N PHE A 202 10.21 1.40 5.41
CA PHE A 202 9.71 1.49 4.07
C PHE A 202 8.70 2.63 3.91
N ASN A 203 8.76 3.29 2.77
CA ASN A 203 7.83 4.33 2.36
C ASN A 203 6.52 3.70 1.82
N SER A 204 5.36 4.12 2.34
CA SER A 204 4.05 3.59 1.90
C SER A 204 3.51 4.25 0.63
N GLY A 205 4.26 5.18 0.02
CA GLY A 205 3.88 5.85 -1.22
C GLY A 205 4.20 5.06 -2.47
N VAL A 206 5.02 4.01 -2.39
CA VAL A 206 5.25 3.06 -3.49
C VAL A 206 5.25 1.65 -2.93
N MET A 207 4.24 0.86 -3.30
CA MET A 207 4.06 -0.50 -2.77
C MET A 207 3.63 -1.48 -3.85
N VAL A 208 4.07 -2.73 -3.74
CA VAL A 208 3.54 -3.88 -4.49
C VAL A 208 3.07 -4.90 -3.46
N TYR A 209 1.78 -5.22 -3.46
CA TYR A 209 1.19 -6.07 -2.43
C TYR A 209 0.00 -6.86 -2.96
N ARG A 210 -0.47 -7.82 -2.14
CA ARG A 210 -1.75 -8.48 -2.32
C ARG A 210 -2.79 -7.91 -1.36
N PRO A 211 -3.89 -7.32 -1.86
CA PRO A 211 -5.02 -6.93 -1.02
C PRO A 211 -5.50 -8.06 -0.11
N SER A 212 -5.91 -7.71 1.11
CA SER A 212 -6.35 -8.66 2.12
C SER A 212 -7.25 -7.97 3.13
N ILE A 213 -8.46 -8.50 3.32
CA ILE A 213 -9.38 -8.02 4.35
C ILE A 213 -8.78 -8.13 5.76
N GLN A 214 -7.92 -9.13 6.00
CA GLN A 214 -7.23 -9.27 7.27
C GLN A 214 -6.15 -8.18 7.47
N ALA A 215 -5.44 -7.82 6.40
CA ALA A 215 -4.48 -6.72 6.41
C ALA A 215 -5.20 -5.39 6.64
N PHE A 216 -6.26 -5.12 5.87
CA PHE A 216 -7.15 -3.98 6.08
C PHE A 216 -7.58 -3.90 7.54
N LYS A 217 -8.25 -4.92 8.08
CA LYS A 217 -8.77 -4.93 9.46
C LYS A 217 -7.69 -4.60 10.49
N SER A 218 -6.49 -5.14 10.33
CA SER A 218 -5.39 -4.98 11.30
C SER A 218 -4.75 -3.59 11.22
N ILE A 219 -4.39 -3.15 10.00
CA ILE A 219 -3.83 -1.83 9.72
C ILE A 219 -4.80 -0.74 10.14
N PHE A 220 -6.06 -0.92 9.76
CA PHE A 220 -7.13 0.00 10.06
C PHE A 220 -7.33 0.19 11.58
N ARG A 221 -7.33 -0.90 12.37
CA ARG A 221 -7.39 -0.82 13.84
C ARG A 221 -6.16 -0.15 14.46
N MET A 222 -4.98 -0.33 13.87
CA MET A 222 -3.80 0.38 14.35
C MET A 222 -3.97 1.87 14.12
N MET A 223 -4.40 2.28 12.94
CA MET A 223 -4.63 3.69 12.61
C MET A 223 -5.65 4.32 13.59
N GLN A 224 -6.72 3.59 13.98
CA GLN A 224 -7.65 4.01 15.03
C GLN A 224 -7.03 4.18 16.44
N ASN A 225 -5.77 3.80 16.63
CA ASN A 225 -5.01 4.09 17.85
C ASN A 225 -3.99 5.22 17.64
N ALA A 226 -4.31 6.17 16.73
CA ALA A 226 -3.55 7.38 16.43
C ALA A 226 -2.18 7.12 15.78
N THR A 227 -2.16 6.26 14.76
CA THR A 227 -1.01 6.12 13.87
C THR A 227 -1.40 6.41 12.43
N LEU A 228 -0.43 6.86 11.63
CA LEU A 228 -0.60 7.08 10.19
C LEU A 228 -0.55 5.74 9.44
N ASP A 229 -0.83 5.78 8.14
CA ASP A 229 -0.80 4.61 7.28
C ASP A 229 0.59 3.98 7.22
N GLN A 230 1.66 4.76 7.00
CA GLN A 230 3.02 4.21 6.83
C GLN A 230 3.49 3.42 8.06
N PRO A 231 3.42 3.92 9.30
CA PRO A 231 3.84 3.14 10.46
C PRO A 231 2.93 1.92 10.70
N ALA A 232 1.61 2.02 10.45
CA ALA A 232 0.71 0.87 10.57
C ALA A 232 1.04 -0.24 9.55
N ILE A 233 1.31 0.13 8.31
CA ILE A 233 1.69 -0.80 7.24
C ILE A 233 3.03 -1.47 7.57
N ASN A 234 4.06 -0.68 7.91
CA ASN A 234 5.37 -1.21 8.31
C ASN A 234 5.23 -2.17 9.49
N TRP A 235 4.42 -1.83 10.50
CA TRP A 235 4.24 -2.70 11.66
C TRP A 235 3.55 -4.03 11.30
N TYR A 236 2.51 -3.99 10.47
CA TYR A 236 1.78 -5.19 10.05
C TYR A 236 2.68 -6.12 9.25
N PHE A 237 3.47 -5.57 8.33
CA PHE A 237 4.33 -6.32 7.42
C PHE A 237 5.79 -6.44 7.88
N ARG A 238 6.13 -6.11 9.13
CA ARG A 238 7.53 -6.04 9.60
C ARG A 238 8.41 -7.28 9.33
N ASN A 239 7.79 -8.45 9.18
CA ASN A 239 8.50 -9.70 8.89
C ASN A 239 8.47 -10.10 7.40
N GLU A 240 7.60 -9.46 6.61
CA GLU A 240 7.28 -9.84 5.22
C GLU A 240 7.52 -8.70 4.21
N ALA A 241 7.86 -7.51 4.71
CA ALA A 241 8.21 -6.35 3.92
C ALA A 241 9.64 -6.49 3.39
N GLY A 242 9.79 -6.28 2.08
CA GLY A 242 11.08 -6.23 1.41
C GLY A 242 11.20 -5.01 0.49
N PRO A 243 12.41 -4.67 0.06
CA PRO A 243 12.61 -3.59 -0.88
C PRO A 243 12.06 -3.94 -2.26
N ILE A 244 11.55 -2.94 -2.97
CA ILE A 244 11.34 -3.03 -4.40
C ILE A 244 12.70 -3.26 -5.08
N THR A 245 12.81 -4.36 -5.82
CA THR A 245 13.95 -4.66 -6.69
C THR A 245 13.49 -4.57 -8.14
N VAL A 246 14.01 -3.60 -8.87
CA VAL A 246 13.80 -3.41 -10.32
C VAL A 246 15.04 -3.82 -11.10
#